data_AF-A0AAV8ZSQ0-F1
#
_entry.id   AF-A0AAV8ZSQ0-F1
#
_cell.length_a   1.000
_cell.length_b   1.000
_cell.length_c   1.000
_cell.angle_alpha   90.00
_cell.angle_beta   90.00
_cell.angle_gamma   90.00
#
_symmetry.space_group_name_H-M   'P 1'
#
loop_
_entity.id
_entity.type
_entity.pdbx_description
1 polymer ?
#
loop_
_entity_poly.entity_id
_entity_poly.type
_entity_poly.pdbx_seq_one_letter_code
_entity_poly.pdbx_strand_id
1 'polypeptide(L)'
;MAFIVTSRYPVQYEESLNTVIIQEAIRYNKLLIVIKSSLNELLKALKGLVVMSESLEKMTLSLFSNIVPTMWASKAYPSLKPLAAWVTDLKARVAFLNTWVDNGIPPVFWISGFYFPQAFLTGTLQNFARKYVVSIDGISFSFKVLPTPPVKKPSDGCCIYGLFIEGARWNYTKAILDESNPKELYTDMPVVWLVPEENHKRPDGVYECPVYKTLTRAGTLSTTGHSTNYVLAIEVPSQKSEPHWIKRGVALICALDY
;
A
#
# COMPACT_ATOMS: atom_id res chain seq x y z
N MET A 1 1.84 19.74 6.24
CA MET A 1 1.64 18.34 6.64
C MET A 1 2.73 17.85 7.60
N ALA A 2 3.94 17.44 7.15
CA ALA A 2 4.93 16.79 8.04
C ALA A 2 5.22 17.48 9.39
N PHE A 3 5.47 18.80 9.42
CA PHE A 3 5.68 19.52 10.70
C PHE A 3 4.48 19.41 11.67
N ILE A 4 3.26 19.48 11.15
CA ILE A 4 2.03 19.31 11.93
C ILE A 4 1.93 17.86 12.43
N VAL A 5 2.27 16.88 11.58
CA VAL A 5 2.27 15.46 11.97
C VAL A 5 3.25 15.22 13.12
N THR A 6 4.47 15.72 13.04
CA THR A 6 5.47 15.56 14.11
C THR A 6 5.00 16.16 15.44
N SER A 7 4.29 17.30 15.41
CA SER A 7 3.73 17.89 16.64
C SER A 7 2.55 17.12 17.23
N ARG A 8 1.68 16.54 16.38
CA ARG A 8 0.48 15.83 16.84
C ARG A 8 0.73 14.36 17.18
N TYR A 9 1.71 13.74 16.52
CA TYR A 9 2.06 12.33 16.67
C TYR A 9 3.54 12.22 17.03
N PRO A 10 3.95 12.63 18.25
CA PRO A 10 5.34 12.49 18.66
C PRO A 10 5.75 11.02 18.61
N VAL A 11 7.03 10.78 18.35
CA VAL A 11 7.60 9.42 18.40
C VAL A 11 7.44 8.90 19.82
N GLN A 12 6.57 7.91 19.98
CA GLN A 12 6.27 7.28 21.26
C GLN A 12 6.69 5.82 21.20
N TYR A 13 7.23 5.32 22.31
CA TYR A 13 7.61 3.91 22.39
C TYR A 13 6.38 3.00 22.37
N GLU A 14 5.23 3.46 22.86
CA GLU A 14 4.02 2.65 22.97
C GLU A 14 3.22 2.59 21.64
N GLU A 15 3.45 3.54 20.73
CA GLU A 15 2.69 3.66 19.47
C GLU A 15 3.65 3.87 18.29
N SER A 16 4.16 2.75 17.75
CA SER A 16 5.03 2.73 16.57
C SER A 16 4.39 3.35 15.33
N LEU A 17 3.05 3.37 15.22
CA LEU A 17 2.38 3.93 14.04
C LEU A 17 2.58 5.46 13.93
N ASN A 18 2.91 6.16 15.02
CA ASN A 18 3.27 7.58 14.97
C ASN A 18 4.52 7.79 14.10
N THR A 19 5.51 6.92 14.23
CA THR A 19 6.71 6.96 13.38
C THR A 19 6.37 6.69 11.92
N VAL A 20 5.46 5.75 11.66
CA VAL A 20 5.01 5.40 10.31
C VAL A 20 4.37 6.62 9.63
N ILE A 21 3.39 7.27 10.26
CA ILE A 21 2.70 8.41 9.67
C ILE A 21 3.63 9.61 9.44
N ILE A 22 4.60 9.86 10.34
CA ILE A 22 5.62 10.89 10.14
C ILE A 22 6.45 10.60 8.88
N GLN A 23 6.98 9.38 8.74
CA GLN A 23 7.82 9.02 7.60
C GLN A 23 7.05 9.07 6.28
N GLU A 24 5.80 8.61 6.28
CA GLU A 24 4.90 8.69 5.14
C GLU A 24 4.63 10.16 4.74
N ALA A 25 4.30 11.02 5.71
CA ALA A 25 4.07 12.44 5.46
C ALA A 25 5.33 13.14 4.90
N ILE A 26 6.53 12.77 5.35
CA ILE A 26 7.79 13.29 4.81
C ILE A 26 7.95 12.89 3.33
N ARG A 27 7.67 11.64 2.96
CA ARG A 27 7.78 11.15 1.58
C ARG A 27 6.80 11.87 0.65
N TYR A 28 5.52 11.96 1.04
CA TYR A 28 4.52 12.68 0.24
C TYR A 28 4.84 14.17 0.12
N ASN A 29 5.30 14.81 1.19
CA ASN A 29 5.72 16.22 1.11
C ASN A 29 6.87 16.44 0.12
N LYS A 30 7.88 15.56 0.13
CA LYS A 30 9.00 15.65 -0.83
C LYS A 30 8.50 15.52 -2.27
N LEU A 31 7.59 14.59 -2.54
CA LEU A 31 6.97 14.44 -3.86
C LEU A 31 6.19 15.69 -4.27
N LEU A 32 5.32 16.20 -3.39
CA LEU A 32 4.48 17.37 -3.67
C LEU A 32 5.31 18.64 -3.92
N ILE A 33 6.43 18.81 -3.20
CA ILE A 33 7.37 19.92 -3.44
C ILE A 33 7.94 19.83 -4.86
N VAL A 34 8.41 18.65 -5.29
CA VAL A 34 8.99 18.44 -6.62
C VAL A 34 7.96 18.70 -7.71
N ILE A 35 6.72 18.21 -7.55
CA ILE A 35 5.63 18.46 -8.50
C ILE A 35 5.36 19.97 -8.60
N LYS A 36 5.20 20.65 -7.45
CA LYS A 36 4.89 22.09 -7.43
C LYS A 36 6.04 22.93 -8.00
N SER A 37 7.29 22.65 -7.66
CA SER A 37 8.43 23.41 -8.15
C SER A 37 8.60 23.24 -9.66
N SER A 38 8.57 21.99 -10.14
CA SER A 38 8.73 21.68 -11.57
C SER A 38 7.61 22.25 -12.45
N LEU A 39 6.35 22.22 -11.98
CA LEU A 39 5.24 22.87 -12.69
C LEU A 39 5.41 24.39 -12.77
N ASN A 40 5.86 25.03 -11.68
CA ASN A 40 6.11 26.47 -11.68
C ASN A 40 7.29 26.86 -12.58
N GLU A 41 8.35 26.05 -12.61
CA GLU A 41 9.49 26.23 -13.52
C GLU A 41 9.07 26.08 -14.97
N LEU A 42 8.26 25.06 -15.30
CA LEU A 42 7.71 24.88 -16.64
C LEU A 42 6.89 26.09 -17.08
N LEU A 43 6.01 26.61 -16.22
CA LEU A 43 5.23 27.82 -16.51
C LEU A 43 6.11 29.06 -16.75
N LYS A 44 7.22 29.19 -16.03
CA LYS A 44 8.20 30.27 -16.25
C LYS A 44 8.95 30.08 -17.56
N ALA A 45 9.34 28.85 -17.88
CA ALA A 45 10.03 28.52 -19.14
C ALA A 45 9.14 28.81 -20.36
N LEU A 46 7.85 28.47 -20.31
CA LEU A 46 6.88 28.79 -21.35
C LEU A 46 6.68 30.30 -21.56
N LYS A 47 6.91 31.11 -20.53
CA LYS A 47 6.88 32.58 -20.59
C LYS A 47 8.21 33.21 -21.01
N GLY A 48 9.25 32.40 -21.27
CA GLY A 48 10.60 32.89 -21.57
C GLY A 48 11.35 33.48 -20.37
N LEU A 49 10.88 33.26 -19.15
CA LEU A 49 11.50 33.77 -17.92
C LEU A 49 12.62 32.87 -17.40
N VAL A 50 12.66 31.61 -17.84
CA VAL A 50 13.66 30.59 -17.49
C VAL A 50 14.00 29.81 -18.77
N VAL A 51 15.22 29.30 -18.87
CA VAL A 51 15.64 28.45 -20.00
C VAL A 51 14.92 27.12 -19.96
N MET A 52 14.40 26.65 -21.10
CA MET A 52 13.86 25.30 -21.23
C MET A 52 15.00 24.28 -21.13
N SER A 53 15.11 23.60 -19.98
CA SER A 53 16.07 22.51 -19.80
C SER A 53 15.56 21.21 -20.42
N GLU A 54 16.46 20.27 -20.68
CA GLU A 54 16.13 18.91 -21.14
C GLU A 54 15.13 18.21 -20.19
N SER A 55 15.27 18.42 -18.88
CA SER A 55 14.35 17.86 -17.89
C SER A 55 12.93 18.42 -18.00
N LEU A 56 12.78 19.73 -18.24
CA LEU A 56 11.48 20.38 -18.41
C LEU A 56 10.83 20.01 -19.74
N GLU A 57 11.62 19.85 -20.79
CA GLU A 57 11.13 19.37 -22.09
C GLU A 57 10.61 17.93 -22.00
N LYS A 58 11.39 17.00 -21.41
CA LYS A 58 10.94 15.61 -21.18
C LYS A 58 9.68 15.54 -20.32
N MET A 59 9.60 16.39 -19.28
CA MET A 59 8.40 16.52 -18.48
C MET A 59 7.20 16.97 -19.32
N THR A 60 7.37 17.98 -20.17
CA THR A 60 6.31 18.49 -21.06
C THR A 60 5.78 17.40 -21.99
N LEU A 61 6.67 16.63 -22.61
CA LEU A 61 6.30 15.49 -23.47
C LEU A 61 5.54 14.40 -22.69
N SER A 62 5.97 14.12 -21.46
CA SER A 62 5.29 13.15 -20.59
C SER A 62 3.88 13.61 -20.24
N LEU A 63 3.72 14.89 -19.85
CA LEU A 63 2.43 15.49 -19.54
C LEU A 63 1.49 15.45 -20.75
N PHE A 64 2.00 15.83 -21.93
CA PHE A 64 1.24 15.79 -23.18
C PHE A 64 0.76 14.37 -23.52
N SER A 65 1.60 13.37 -23.24
CA SER A 65 1.33 11.96 -23.55
C SER A 65 0.57 11.22 -22.43
N ASN A 66 0.02 11.92 -21.42
CA ASN A 66 -0.67 11.32 -20.27
C ASN A 66 0.20 10.32 -19.48
N ILE A 67 1.51 10.56 -19.41
CA ILE A 67 2.49 9.74 -18.69
C ILE A 67 3.00 10.54 -17.48
N VAL A 68 3.20 9.86 -16.34
CA VAL A 68 3.82 10.48 -15.17
C VAL A 68 5.28 10.82 -15.48
N PRO A 69 5.70 12.10 -15.41
CA PRO A 69 7.09 12.49 -15.63
C PRO A 69 8.08 11.71 -14.77
N THR A 70 9.21 11.31 -15.35
CA THR A 70 10.25 10.51 -14.68
C THR A 70 10.78 11.17 -13.41
N MET A 71 10.90 12.49 -13.40
CA MET A 71 11.33 13.24 -12.23
C MET A 71 10.35 13.13 -11.05
N TRP A 72 9.04 13.01 -11.31
CA TRP A 72 8.03 12.75 -10.28
C TRP A 72 8.06 11.29 -9.85
N ALA A 73 8.10 10.36 -10.82
CA ALA A 73 8.15 8.92 -10.57
C ALA A 73 9.35 8.53 -9.69
N SER A 74 10.51 9.17 -9.87
CA SER A 74 11.71 8.95 -9.05
C SER A 74 11.53 9.28 -7.55
N LYS A 75 10.53 10.10 -7.23
CA LYS A 75 10.16 10.51 -5.88
C LYS A 75 8.76 10.04 -5.50
N ALA A 76 8.15 9.16 -6.29
CA ALA A 76 6.81 8.63 -6.07
C ALA A 76 6.83 7.17 -5.62
N TYR A 77 5.69 6.73 -5.13
CA TYR A 77 5.41 5.31 -4.91
C TYR A 77 5.33 4.59 -6.27
N PRO A 78 5.66 3.28 -6.33
CA PRO A 78 5.52 2.50 -7.55
C PRO A 78 4.08 2.53 -8.07
N SER A 79 3.91 2.83 -9.36
CA SER A 79 2.60 2.91 -10.02
C SER A 79 2.75 2.67 -11.51
N LEU A 80 1.74 2.04 -12.11
CA LEU A 80 1.60 1.86 -13.56
C LEU A 80 0.48 2.73 -14.15
N LYS A 81 -0.21 3.52 -13.31
CA LYS A 81 -1.32 4.38 -13.71
C LYS A 81 -0.88 5.46 -14.71
N PRO A 82 -1.72 5.79 -15.71
CA PRO A 82 -1.55 6.99 -16.52
C PRO A 82 -1.68 8.24 -15.64
N LEU A 83 -1.16 9.37 -16.13
CA LEU A 83 -1.06 10.62 -15.38
C LEU A 83 -2.41 11.05 -14.75
N ALA A 84 -3.49 11.02 -15.53
CA ALA A 84 -4.82 11.43 -15.03
C ALA A 84 -5.29 10.58 -13.82
N ALA A 85 -5.18 9.26 -13.92
CA ALA A 85 -5.52 8.34 -12.83
C ALA A 85 -4.55 8.49 -11.65
N TRP A 86 -3.26 8.65 -11.93
CA TRP A 86 -2.23 8.82 -10.92
C TRP A 86 -2.42 10.08 -10.08
N VAL A 87 -2.83 11.21 -10.67
CA VAL A 87 -3.14 12.44 -9.91
C VAL A 87 -4.33 12.24 -8.99
N THR A 88 -5.36 11.54 -9.44
CA THR A 88 -6.55 11.23 -8.62
C THR A 88 -6.18 10.34 -7.44
N ASP A 89 -5.38 9.30 -7.69
CA ASP A 89 -4.84 8.39 -6.68
C ASP A 89 -3.92 9.11 -5.68
N LEU A 90 -3.04 10.00 -6.15
CA LEU A 90 -2.19 10.84 -5.29
C LEU A 90 -3.03 11.72 -4.36
N LYS A 91 -4.10 12.36 -4.88
CA LYS A 91 -5.01 13.17 -4.06
C LYS A 91 -5.70 12.32 -2.99
N ALA A 92 -6.16 11.12 -3.34
CA ALA A 92 -6.79 10.19 -2.41
C ALA A 92 -5.82 9.75 -1.30
N ARG A 93 -4.56 9.43 -1.63
CA ARG A 93 -3.51 9.04 -0.66
C ARG A 93 -3.20 10.15 0.33
N VAL A 94 -3.04 11.37 -0.17
CA VAL A 94 -2.81 12.56 0.67
C VAL A 94 -4.02 12.84 1.57
N ALA A 95 -5.23 12.67 1.05
CA ALA A 95 -6.46 12.81 1.83
C ALA A 95 -6.58 11.74 2.93
N PHE A 96 -6.20 10.49 2.65
CA PHE A 96 -6.16 9.40 3.63
C PHE A 96 -5.22 9.75 4.81
N LEU A 97 -3.99 10.21 4.51
CA LEU A 97 -3.06 10.61 5.57
C LEU A 97 -3.55 11.82 6.36
N ASN A 98 -4.12 12.84 5.70
CA ASN A 98 -4.70 13.98 6.40
C ASN A 98 -5.85 13.56 7.32
N THR A 99 -6.73 12.69 6.86
CA THR A 99 -7.85 12.17 7.66
C THR A 99 -7.34 11.45 8.90
N TRP A 100 -6.28 10.65 8.78
CA TRP A 100 -5.62 10.06 9.95
C TRP A 100 -5.05 11.17 10.86
N VAL A 101 -4.30 12.13 10.31
CA VAL A 101 -3.69 13.22 11.12
C VAL A 101 -4.75 14.03 11.89
N ASP A 102 -5.92 14.27 11.30
CA ASP A 102 -6.97 15.11 11.89
C ASP A 102 -7.90 14.33 12.82
N ASN A 103 -8.25 13.09 12.49
CA ASN A 103 -9.27 12.32 13.22
C ASN A 103 -8.72 11.20 14.10
N GLY A 104 -7.40 10.97 14.09
CA GLY A 104 -6.78 9.87 14.83
C GLY A 104 -6.61 8.60 14.00
N ILE A 105 -6.10 7.55 14.65
CA ILE A 105 -5.80 6.27 14.02
C ILE A 105 -7.09 5.65 13.43
N PRO A 106 -7.14 5.37 12.12
CA PRO A 106 -8.34 4.83 11.50
C PRO A 106 -8.59 3.37 11.95
N PRO A 107 -9.86 2.93 11.99
CA PRO A 107 -10.20 1.54 12.31
C PRO A 107 -9.79 0.56 11.20
N VAL A 108 -9.74 1.03 9.96
CA VAL A 108 -9.33 0.27 8.77
C VAL A 108 -8.39 1.10 7.93
N PHE A 109 -7.24 0.55 7.55
CA PHE A 109 -6.19 1.24 6.81
C PHE A 109 -6.24 0.91 5.32
N TRP A 110 -6.03 1.93 4.48
CA TRP A 110 -5.83 1.71 3.05
C TRP A 110 -4.39 1.26 2.82
N ILE A 111 -4.13 -0.06 2.78
CA ILE A 111 -2.75 -0.57 2.70
C ILE A 111 -2.04 -0.07 1.43
N SER A 112 -2.80 -0.01 0.33
CA SER A 112 -2.32 0.44 -0.96
C SER A 112 -2.01 1.93 -0.97
N GLY A 113 -2.56 2.71 -0.03
CA GLY A 113 -2.32 4.13 0.13
C GLY A 113 -0.95 4.47 0.74
N PHE A 114 -0.29 3.51 1.38
CA PHE A 114 1.06 3.71 1.92
C PHE A 114 2.11 3.76 0.81
N TYR A 115 3.06 4.65 0.98
CA TYR A 115 4.28 4.72 0.20
C TYR A 115 5.19 3.52 0.52
N PHE A 116 5.29 3.15 1.80
CA PHE A 116 6.04 1.98 2.25
C PHE A 116 5.22 1.12 3.23
N PRO A 117 4.34 0.22 2.72
CA PRO A 117 3.46 -0.62 3.54
C PRO A 117 4.21 -1.50 4.55
N GLN A 118 5.44 -1.92 4.26
CA GLN A 118 6.24 -2.75 5.16
C GLN A 118 6.47 -2.08 6.52
N ALA A 119 6.75 -0.77 6.56
CA ALA A 119 6.91 -0.06 7.84
C ALA A 119 5.63 -0.06 8.67
N PHE A 120 4.45 0.00 8.02
CA PHE A 120 3.17 -0.11 8.68
C PHE A 120 2.95 -1.52 9.28
N LEU A 121 3.29 -2.57 8.53
CA LEU A 121 3.20 -3.96 8.99
C LEU A 121 4.12 -4.21 10.18
N THR A 122 5.40 -3.83 10.07
CA THR A 122 6.36 -3.93 11.18
C THR A 122 5.93 -3.09 12.38
N GLY A 123 5.42 -1.87 12.16
CA GLY A 123 4.90 -1.03 13.23
C GLY A 123 3.74 -1.68 13.99
N THR A 124 2.88 -2.40 13.29
CA THR A 124 1.78 -3.17 13.89
C THR A 124 2.31 -4.32 14.76
N LEU A 125 3.29 -5.08 14.26
CA LEU A 125 3.94 -6.15 15.04
C LEU A 125 4.68 -5.60 16.26
N GLN A 126 5.36 -4.45 16.13
CA GLN A 126 6.04 -3.78 17.24
C GLN A 126 5.06 -3.36 18.34
N ASN A 127 3.91 -2.79 17.99
CA ASN A 127 2.89 -2.43 18.98
C ASN A 127 2.41 -3.65 19.76
N PHE A 128 2.17 -4.77 19.08
CA PHE A 128 1.79 -6.02 19.72
C PHE A 128 2.92 -6.56 20.62
N ALA A 129 4.14 -6.63 20.11
CA ALA A 129 5.32 -7.09 20.86
C ALA A 129 5.52 -6.29 22.16
N ARG A 130 5.36 -4.97 22.09
CA ARG A 130 5.50 -4.08 23.26
C ARG A 130 4.33 -4.22 24.24
N LYS A 131 3.10 -4.32 23.73
CA LYS A 131 1.89 -4.48 24.56
C LYS A 131 1.92 -5.77 25.39
N TYR A 132 2.41 -6.87 24.82
CA TYR A 132 2.47 -8.18 25.47
C TYR A 132 3.85 -8.54 26.04
N VAL A 133 4.86 -7.69 25.83
CA VAL A 133 6.26 -7.90 26.29
C VAL A 133 6.83 -9.22 25.75
N VAL A 134 6.74 -9.41 24.43
CA VAL A 134 7.21 -10.60 23.72
C VAL A 134 8.21 -10.23 22.62
N SER A 135 9.02 -11.18 22.17
CA SER A 135 10.01 -10.92 21.11
C SER A 135 9.33 -10.74 19.76
N ILE A 136 9.68 -9.67 19.03
CA ILE A 136 9.14 -9.41 17.68
C ILE A 136 9.44 -10.55 16.70
N ASP A 137 10.57 -11.24 16.86
CA ASP A 137 11.02 -12.30 15.96
C ASP A 137 10.12 -13.55 16.02
N GLY A 138 9.39 -13.74 17.14
CA GLY A 138 8.45 -14.85 17.32
C GLY A 138 7.03 -14.54 16.86
N ILE A 139 6.77 -13.34 16.35
CA ILE A 139 5.42 -12.86 16.02
C ILE A 139 5.23 -12.87 14.52
N SER A 140 4.10 -13.39 14.08
CA SER A 140 3.64 -13.33 12.70
C SER A 140 2.16 -12.98 12.64
N PHE A 141 1.64 -12.69 11.45
CA PHE A 141 0.22 -12.42 11.28
C PHE A 141 -0.53 -13.71 10.99
N SER A 142 -1.64 -13.94 11.70
CA SER A 142 -2.77 -14.70 11.17
C SER A 142 -3.77 -13.75 10.49
N PHE A 143 -4.60 -14.32 9.61
CA PHE A 143 -5.44 -13.52 8.70
C PHE A 143 -6.91 -13.90 8.86
N LYS A 144 -7.78 -12.89 8.95
CA LYS A 144 -9.23 -13.08 8.95
C LYS A 144 -9.88 -12.15 7.94
N VAL A 145 -10.52 -12.71 6.92
CA VAL A 145 -11.30 -11.92 5.96
C VAL A 145 -12.63 -11.54 6.60
N LEU A 146 -12.91 -10.25 6.67
CA LEU A 146 -14.11 -9.71 7.30
C LEU A 146 -15.19 -9.44 6.25
N PRO A 147 -16.45 -9.83 6.49
CA PRO A 147 -17.55 -9.57 5.56
C PRO A 147 -17.88 -8.07 5.50
N THR A 148 -17.65 -7.33 6.58
CA THR A 148 -17.91 -5.89 6.69
C THR A 148 -16.73 -5.19 7.37
N PRO A 149 -16.38 -3.96 6.95
CA PRO A 149 -15.37 -3.16 7.62
C PRO A 149 -15.72 -2.89 9.10
N PRO A 150 -14.80 -3.05 10.05
CA PRO A 150 -15.06 -2.73 11.45
C PRO A 150 -15.15 -1.22 11.67
N VAL A 151 -16.06 -0.81 12.56
CA VAL A 151 -16.27 0.61 12.92
C VAL A 151 -15.25 1.10 13.95
N LYS A 152 -14.72 0.19 14.79
CA LYS A 152 -13.76 0.49 15.85
C LYS A 152 -12.42 -0.19 15.55
N LYS A 153 -11.33 0.44 16.00
CA LYS A 153 -9.99 -0.15 15.96
C LYS A 153 -10.01 -1.50 16.74
N PRO A 154 -9.48 -2.59 16.17
CA PRO A 154 -9.37 -3.86 16.89
C PRO A 154 -8.43 -3.72 18.09
N SER A 155 -8.58 -4.60 19.10
CA SER A 155 -7.71 -4.61 20.29
C SER A 155 -6.24 -4.88 19.93
N ASP A 156 -6.05 -5.72 18.92
CA ASP A 156 -4.77 -6.21 18.44
C ASP A 156 -4.76 -6.25 16.92
N GLY A 157 -3.58 -5.98 16.35
CA GLY A 157 -3.41 -5.96 14.91
C GLY A 157 -4.04 -4.77 14.22
N CYS A 158 -4.33 -4.95 12.93
CA CYS A 158 -4.91 -3.90 12.10
C CYS A 158 -5.79 -4.49 11.00
N CYS A 159 -6.81 -3.76 10.59
CA CYS A 159 -7.64 -4.12 9.44
C CYS A 159 -7.19 -3.33 8.22
N ILE A 160 -7.07 -3.99 7.07
CA ILE A 160 -6.61 -3.39 5.81
C ILE A 160 -7.64 -3.55 4.70
N TYR A 161 -7.67 -2.57 3.79
CA TYR A 161 -8.45 -2.62 2.55
C TYR A 161 -7.64 -2.09 1.35
N GLY A 162 -8.19 -2.27 0.15
CA GLY A 162 -7.65 -1.74 -1.09
C GLY A 162 -6.74 -2.69 -1.85
N LEU A 163 -6.84 -3.99 -1.56
CA LEU A 163 -6.18 -5.04 -2.34
C LEU A 163 -7.12 -5.54 -3.43
N PHE A 164 -6.56 -5.94 -4.56
CA PHE A 164 -7.25 -6.56 -5.68
C PHE A 164 -6.75 -7.99 -5.84
N ILE A 165 -7.64 -8.93 -6.14
CA ILE A 165 -7.34 -10.32 -6.44
C ILE A 165 -7.17 -10.45 -7.96
N GLU A 166 -6.05 -10.99 -8.41
CA GLU A 166 -5.81 -11.32 -9.82
C GLU A 166 -5.94 -12.83 -10.04
N GLY A 167 -6.67 -13.24 -11.08
CA GLY A 167 -6.78 -14.65 -11.49
C GLY A 167 -7.72 -15.52 -10.63
N ALA A 168 -8.40 -14.92 -9.65
CA ALA A 168 -9.42 -15.53 -8.79
C ALA A 168 -10.36 -14.44 -8.26
N ARG A 169 -11.38 -14.84 -7.49
CA ARG A 169 -12.29 -13.91 -6.80
C ARG A 169 -12.58 -14.35 -5.38
N TRP A 170 -13.00 -13.41 -4.54
CA TRP A 170 -13.56 -13.75 -3.24
C TRP A 170 -15.04 -14.12 -3.37
N ASN A 171 -15.43 -15.27 -2.82
CA ASN A 171 -16.83 -15.68 -2.74
C ASN A 171 -17.41 -15.28 -1.39
N TYR A 172 -18.22 -14.21 -1.35
CA TYR A 172 -18.83 -13.70 -0.12
C TYR A 172 -19.81 -14.68 0.55
N THR A 173 -20.47 -15.55 -0.20
CA THR A 173 -21.41 -16.54 0.35
C THR A 173 -20.68 -17.67 1.06
N LYS A 174 -19.58 -18.15 0.46
CA LYS A 174 -18.78 -19.25 1.00
C LYS A 174 -17.64 -18.79 1.91
N ALA A 175 -17.31 -17.50 1.90
CA ALA A 175 -16.16 -16.90 2.57
C ALA A 175 -14.82 -17.59 2.24
N ILE A 176 -14.59 -17.86 0.95
CA ILE A 176 -13.37 -18.50 0.44
C ILE A 176 -12.96 -17.89 -0.91
N LEU A 177 -11.71 -18.13 -1.30
CA LEU A 177 -11.21 -17.91 -2.65
C LEU A 177 -11.88 -18.90 -3.63
N ASP A 178 -12.38 -18.36 -4.73
CA ASP A 178 -13.11 -19.10 -5.76
C ASP A 178 -12.64 -18.67 -7.16
N GLU A 179 -13.03 -19.45 -8.16
CA GLU A 179 -12.67 -19.18 -9.56
C GLU A 179 -13.27 -17.86 -10.04
N SER A 180 -12.47 -17.09 -10.79
CA SER A 180 -12.94 -15.82 -11.36
C SER A 180 -14.07 -16.04 -12.37
N ASN A 181 -14.97 -15.06 -12.51
CA ASN A 181 -16.00 -15.10 -13.53
C ASN A 181 -15.40 -14.84 -14.92
N PRO A 182 -16.08 -15.28 -16.01
CA PRO A 182 -15.63 -14.96 -17.36
C PRO A 182 -15.48 -13.43 -17.57
N LYS A 183 -14.32 -13.02 -18.09
CA LYS A 183 -13.95 -11.61 -18.36
C LYS A 183 -13.73 -10.74 -17.11
N GLU A 184 -13.60 -11.34 -15.93
CA GLU A 184 -13.24 -10.65 -14.69
C GLU A 184 -11.77 -10.95 -14.37
N LEU A 185 -10.87 -10.03 -14.71
CA LEU A 185 -9.42 -10.21 -14.48
C LEU A 185 -9.02 -9.90 -13.05
N TYR A 186 -9.66 -8.88 -12.48
CA TYR A 186 -9.41 -8.37 -11.14
C TYR A 186 -10.71 -8.25 -10.38
N THR A 187 -10.69 -8.62 -9.10
CA THR A 187 -11.81 -8.37 -8.17
C THR A 187 -11.32 -7.71 -6.90
N ASP A 188 -12.16 -6.96 -6.22
CA ASP A 188 -11.80 -6.39 -4.92
C ASP A 188 -11.64 -7.49 -3.86
N MET A 189 -10.55 -7.43 -3.10
CA MET A 189 -10.40 -8.23 -1.88
C MET A 189 -11.16 -7.53 -0.75
N PRO A 190 -11.97 -8.26 0.04
CA PRO A 190 -12.62 -7.70 1.22
C PRO A 190 -11.60 -7.24 2.25
N VAL A 191 -12.09 -6.57 3.30
CA VAL A 191 -11.26 -6.16 4.42
C VAL A 191 -10.60 -7.38 5.06
N VAL A 192 -9.28 -7.32 5.25
CA VAL A 192 -8.51 -8.37 5.92
C VAL A 192 -8.05 -7.84 7.27
N TRP A 193 -8.37 -8.57 8.33
CA TRP A 193 -7.80 -8.33 9.65
C TRP A 193 -6.48 -9.11 9.78
N LEU A 194 -5.41 -8.36 9.94
CA LEU A 194 -4.07 -8.86 10.26
C LEU A 194 -3.96 -8.96 11.78
N VAL A 195 -3.92 -10.18 12.31
CA VAL A 195 -3.89 -10.46 13.75
C VAL A 195 -2.48 -10.95 14.12
N PRO A 196 -1.68 -10.16 14.85
CA PRO A 196 -0.39 -10.64 15.34
C PRO A 196 -0.60 -11.77 16.35
N GLU A 197 0.20 -12.82 16.25
CA GLU A 197 0.25 -13.91 17.21
C GLU A 197 1.66 -14.53 17.28
N GLU A 198 1.99 -15.10 18.44
CA GLU A 198 3.25 -15.81 18.64
C GLU A 198 3.19 -17.23 18.08
N ASN A 199 4.29 -17.67 17.47
CA ASN A 199 4.43 -19.04 16.93
C ASN A 199 3.29 -19.42 15.98
N HIS A 200 2.90 -18.48 15.12
CA HIS A 200 1.85 -18.68 14.12
C HIS A 200 2.09 -19.98 13.35
N LYS A 201 1.04 -20.82 13.31
CA LYS A 201 1.02 -22.02 12.49
C LYS A 201 0.00 -21.81 11.40
N ARG A 202 0.48 -21.91 10.15
CA ARG A 202 -0.37 -21.83 8.97
C ARG A 202 -1.54 -22.82 9.10
N PRO A 203 -2.80 -22.36 9.01
CA PRO A 203 -3.96 -23.23 9.09
C PRO A 203 -4.10 -24.09 7.82
N ASP A 204 -4.75 -25.24 7.95
CA ASP A 204 -5.11 -26.06 6.80
C ASP A 204 -6.19 -25.38 5.93
N GLY A 205 -6.21 -25.69 4.64
CA GLY A 205 -7.23 -25.16 3.72
C GLY A 205 -7.08 -23.67 3.41
N VAL A 206 -5.87 -23.11 3.49
CA VAL A 206 -5.56 -21.75 3.03
C VAL A 206 -4.56 -21.76 1.89
N TYR A 207 -4.69 -20.77 1.02
CA TYR A 207 -3.69 -20.43 0.02
C TYR A 207 -2.84 -19.27 0.53
N GLU A 208 -1.51 -19.43 0.54
CA GLU A 208 -0.59 -18.35 0.87
C GLU A 208 -0.44 -17.42 -0.35
N CYS A 209 -1.32 -16.43 -0.41
CA CYS A 209 -1.46 -15.57 -1.57
C CYS A 209 -0.45 -14.41 -1.48
N PRO A 210 0.50 -14.29 -2.43
CA PRO A 210 1.50 -13.22 -2.38
C PRO A 210 0.86 -11.87 -2.70
N VAL A 211 1.28 -10.83 -1.96
CA VAL A 211 0.82 -9.45 -2.16
C VAL A 211 1.93 -8.61 -2.81
N TYR A 212 1.61 -7.94 -3.92
CA TYR A 212 2.52 -7.05 -4.64
C TYR A 212 2.00 -5.61 -4.73
N LYS A 213 2.91 -4.64 -4.84
CA LYS A 213 2.56 -3.23 -5.02
C LYS A 213 1.95 -2.96 -6.40
N THR A 214 2.50 -3.57 -7.45
CA THR A 214 2.07 -3.36 -8.85
C THR A 214 1.96 -4.67 -9.62
N LEU A 215 1.22 -4.63 -10.74
CA LEU A 215 1.00 -5.76 -11.65
C LEU A 215 2.29 -6.35 -12.26
N THR A 216 3.39 -5.61 -12.32
CA THR A 216 4.66 -6.12 -12.85
C THR A 216 5.23 -7.24 -11.98
N ARG A 217 4.86 -7.30 -10.68
CA ARG A 217 5.37 -8.27 -9.68
C ARG A 217 6.90 -8.41 -9.65
N ALA A 218 7.59 -7.38 -10.12
CA ALA A 218 9.03 -7.31 -10.26
C ALA A 218 9.55 -6.01 -9.65
N GLY A 219 10.78 -6.04 -9.17
CA GLY A 219 11.44 -4.93 -8.52
C GLY A 219 12.88 -5.29 -8.18
N THR A 220 13.64 -4.33 -7.69
CA THR A 220 14.99 -4.58 -7.19
C THR A 220 14.98 -5.46 -5.94
N LEU A 221 15.98 -6.32 -5.77
CA LEU A 221 16.17 -7.09 -4.55
C LEU A 221 16.55 -6.14 -3.41
N SER A 222 15.84 -6.25 -2.29
CA SER A 222 16.21 -5.57 -1.05
C SER A 222 17.30 -6.33 -0.30
N THR A 223 17.86 -5.73 0.76
CA THR A 223 18.83 -6.38 1.67
C THR A 223 18.30 -7.66 2.33
N THR A 224 16.98 -7.84 2.35
CA THR A 224 16.32 -9.06 2.87
C THR A 224 16.17 -10.17 1.81
N GLY A 225 16.62 -9.95 0.58
CA GLY A 225 16.44 -10.89 -0.53
C GLY A 225 15.05 -10.85 -1.18
N HIS A 226 14.09 -10.10 -0.62
CA HIS A 226 12.78 -9.91 -1.23
C HIS A 226 12.76 -8.73 -2.22
N SER A 227 11.96 -8.86 -3.28
CA SER A 227 11.69 -7.77 -4.22
C SER A 227 11.08 -6.57 -3.52
N THR A 228 11.48 -5.36 -3.91
CA THR A 228 10.87 -4.09 -3.45
C THR A 228 9.37 -3.97 -3.78
N ASN A 229 8.87 -4.81 -4.69
CA ASN A 229 7.46 -4.90 -5.07
C ASN A 229 6.66 -5.85 -4.16
N TYR A 230 7.30 -6.86 -3.55
CA TYR A 230 6.64 -7.79 -2.62
C TYR A 230 6.32 -7.09 -1.30
N VAL A 231 5.12 -7.30 -0.77
CA VAL A 231 4.64 -6.69 0.49
C VAL A 231 4.62 -7.70 1.64
N LEU A 232 3.78 -8.73 1.52
CA LEU A 232 3.64 -9.87 2.43
C LEU A 232 2.91 -11.00 1.69
N ALA A 233 2.75 -12.16 2.31
CA ALA A 233 1.77 -13.16 1.88
C ALA A 233 0.58 -13.15 2.84
N ILE A 234 -0.62 -13.26 2.30
CA ILE A 234 -1.87 -13.32 3.07
C ILE A 234 -2.45 -14.72 2.91
N GLU A 235 -2.77 -15.35 4.03
CA GLU A 235 -3.45 -16.64 4.05
C GLU A 235 -4.93 -16.45 3.71
N VAL A 236 -5.34 -16.92 2.53
CA VAL A 236 -6.70 -16.79 2.04
C VAL A 236 -7.39 -18.16 2.11
N PRO A 237 -8.52 -18.31 2.82
CA PRO A 237 -9.28 -19.55 2.87
C PRO A 237 -9.64 -20.07 1.48
N SER A 238 -9.48 -21.37 1.25
CA SER A 238 -9.67 -22.01 -0.05
C SER A 238 -10.10 -23.47 0.08
N GLN A 239 -11.02 -23.91 -0.78
CA GLN A 239 -11.35 -25.33 -0.95
C GLN A 239 -10.41 -26.07 -1.92
N LYS A 240 -9.68 -25.34 -2.78
CA LYS A 240 -8.68 -25.91 -3.69
C LYS A 240 -7.31 -25.96 -3.02
N SER A 241 -6.49 -26.90 -3.47
CA SER A 241 -5.10 -27.01 -2.99
C SER A 241 -4.26 -25.84 -3.48
N GLU A 242 -3.21 -25.49 -2.73
CA GLU A 242 -2.31 -24.40 -3.08
C GLU A 242 -1.67 -24.51 -4.49
N PRO A 243 -1.23 -25.69 -4.97
CA PRO A 243 -0.71 -25.82 -6.33
C PRO A 243 -1.71 -25.40 -7.43
N HIS A 244 -3.02 -25.48 -7.18
CA HIS A 244 -4.04 -25.00 -8.11
C HIS A 244 -3.91 -23.49 -8.34
N TRP A 245 -3.79 -22.72 -7.26
CA TRP A 245 -3.69 -21.26 -7.31
C TRP A 245 -2.33 -20.77 -7.76
N ILE A 246 -1.26 -21.47 -7.36
CA ILE A 246 0.09 -21.19 -7.85
C ILE A 246 0.17 -21.31 -9.38
N LYS A 247 -0.36 -22.40 -9.95
CA LYS A 247 -0.37 -22.60 -11.41
C LYS A 247 -1.19 -21.56 -12.15
N ARG A 248 -2.23 -21.02 -11.51
CA ARG A 248 -3.05 -19.92 -12.02
C ARG A 248 -2.42 -18.54 -11.83
N GLY A 249 -1.30 -18.45 -11.12
CA GLY A 249 -0.62 -17.20 -10.85
C GLY A 249 -1.44 -16.24 -10.00
N VAL A 250 -2.31 -16.75 -9.12
CA VAL A 250 -3.14 -15.89 -8.26
C VAL A 250 -2.26 -15.03 -7.35
N ALA A 251 -2.59 -13.75 -7.25
CA ALA A 251 -1.92 -12.85 -6.32
C ALA A 251 -2.87 -11.74 -5.87
N LEU A 252 -2.50 -11.08 -4.78
CA LEU A 252 -3.09 -9.82 -4.36
C LEU A 252 -2.24 -8.65 -4.84
N ILE A 253 -2.88 -7.59 -5.31
CA ILE A 253 -2.22 -6.42 -5.88
C ILE A 253 -2.71 -5.17 -5.16
N CYS A 254 -1.81 -4.28 -4.77
CA CYS A 254 -2.19 -3.01 -4.13
C CYS A 254 -2.74 -1.99 -5.13
N ALA A 255 -2.20 -1.94 -6.35
CA ALA A 255 -2.60 -0.96 -7.36
C ALA A 255 -2.66 -1.58 -8.76
N LEU A 256 -3.81 -1.41 -9.40
CA LEU A 256 -4.01 -1.67 -10.82
C LEU A 256 -3.43 -0.54 -11.68
N ASP A 257 -3.40 -0.71 -12.99
CA ASP A 257 -2.82 0.21 -13.97
C ASP A 257 -3.81 1.27 -14.51
N TYR A 258 -5.05 1.29 -14.02
CA TYR A 258 -6.07 2.29 -14.36
C TYR A 258 -6.52 3.14 -13.16
#